data_AF-Q26D08-F1
#
_entry.id   AF-Q26D08-F1
#
_cell.length_a   1.000
_cell.length_b   1.000
_cell.length_c   1.000
_cell.angle_alpha   90.00
_cell.angle_beta   90.00
_cell.angle_gamma   90.00
#
_symmetry.space_group_name_H-M   'P 1'
#
loop_
_entity.id
_entity.type
_entity.pdbx_description
1 polymer ?
#
loop_
_entity_poly.entity_id
_entity_poly.type
_entity_poly.pdbx_seq_one_letter_code
_entity_poly.pdbx_strand_id
1 'polypeptide(L)'
;MKRAFNFKYFVLMLLLLGTSIATAQDGLSSIPVSETFSENGSYKIKSIAFNNTPGNIDGVSYVYNGEQLMYQIPRSFDMLLDNSTRIVLSNDGRIVVYYHNKKYRPEKEYDNVVVYKEGVLFGSFTTDQYAACSSKDNDCTVLYNNYDAVIDYKRSDYGKSDYKKVLRSMDEDEEWLHNKMLVIKDNIIYTVSGKKKISVFHTDNLVLEKDVDFDKLYPFIKDFPSPKTTVLNVPKTRMTIDQFTEKKSGETLNQLIEKRFNLKSVSRNDKSAAQEFKLYHVSMTGYMTRYGFLELTSLNVDPIFNKEELVQYIDDLRFDPSTIDDVLPRQYFNYYAMSYRNPNENVARDEKIAYDKAIKDERLRRERLDTINGFFIPRSLEESFAQLDKIMPLNERQILVSLENQPDKYNSDAGGLGIWIRTNWGIIDGSRFQTYFNERNLYDPKEISAIIVSQYIKYLKKENQVARNWERTHPRI
;
A
#
# COMPACT_ATOMS: atom_id res chain seq x y z
N MET A 1 35.44 25.36 -37.55
CA MET A 1 35.68 23.91 -37.41
C MET A 1 34.53 23.32 -36.60
N LYS A 2 33.73 22.46 -37.23
CA LYS A 2 32.57 21.78 -36.65
C LYS A 2 33.01 20.85 -35.50
N ARG A 3 32.37 20.92 -34.34
CA ARG A 3 32.28 19.79 -33.41
C ARG A 3 30.82 19.50 -33.12
N ALA A 4 30.23 18.72 -34.01
CA ALA A 4 29.09 17.89 -33.69
C ALA A 4 29.56 16.87 -32.66
N PHE A 5 29.28 17.11 -31.38
CA PHE A 5 29.58 16.16 -30.31
C PHE A 5 28.27 15.47 -29.89
N ASN A 6 28.03 14.33 -30.54
CA ASN A 6 27.44 13.12 -29.98
C ASN A 6 26.08 13.19 -29.23
N PHE A 7 25.04 13.65 -29.93
CA PHE A 7 23.64 13.43 -29.50
C PHE A 7 23.22 11.93 -29.58
N LYS A 8 23.92 11.12 -30.39
CA LYS A 8 23.61 9.68 -30.55
C LYS A 8 23.92 8.82 -29.30
N TYR A 9 24.88 9.22 -28.47
CA TYR A 9 25.22 8.46 -27.26
C TYR A 9 24.32 8.81 -26.07
N PHE A 10 23.76 10.03 -26.03
CA PHE A 10 22.83 10.45 -24.98
C PHE A 10 21.46 9.76 -25.13
N VAL A 11 20.99 9.58 -26.37
CA VAL A 11 19.74 8.85 -26.67
C VAL A 11 19.90 7.34 -26.41
N LEU A 12 21.08 6.76 -26.67
CA LEU A 12 21.36 5.36 -26.37
C LEU A 12 21.47 5.09 -24.86
N MET A 13 22.00 6.05 -24.08
CA MET A 13 22.08 5.95 -22.62
C MET A 13 20.69 6.09 -21.95
N LEU A 14 19.79 6.92 -22.51
CA LEU A 14 18.38 6.99 -22.08
C LEU A 14 17.57 5.75 -22.46
N LEU A 15 17.87 5.09 -23.58
CA LEU A 15 17.25 3.81 -23.97
C LEU A 15 17.73 2.61 -23.10
N LEU A 16 18.98 2.65 -22.61
CA LEU A 16 19.52 1.63 -21.68
C LEU A 16 19.08 1.87 -20.22
N LEU A 17 18.81 3.11 -19.83
CA LEU A 17 18.17 3.44 -18.54
C LEU A 17 16.64 3.21 -18.56
N GLY A 18 16.02 3.16 -19.73
CA GLY A 18 14.58 2.89 -19.90
C GLY A 18 14.18 1.41 -19.81
N THR A 19 15.12 0.48 -19.86
CA THR A 19 14.85 -0.97 -19.84
C THR A 19 15.14 -1.65 -18.50
N SER A 20 15.75 -0.95 -17.54
CA SER A 20 16.09 -1.48 -16.22
C SER A 20 15.21 -0.96 -15.07
N ILE A 21 14.24 -0.08 -15.35
CA ILE A 21 13.23 0.37 -14.38
C ILE A 21 11.90 -0.37 -14.57
N ALA A 22 11.71 -1.08 -15.69
CA ALA A 22 10.50 -1.89 -15.93
C ALA A 22 10.50 -3.24 -15.18
N THR A 23 11.63 -3.70 -14.65
CA THR A 23 11.75 -5.00 -13.97
C THR A 23 11.83 -4.90 -12.45
N ALA A 24 11.82 -3.68 -11.89
CA ALA A 24 11.77 -3.47 -10.45
C ALA A 24 10.33 -3.46 -9.88
N GLN A 25 9.30 -3.55 -10.72
CA GLN A 25 7.90 -3.73 -10.29
C GLN A 25 7.48 -5.21 -10.20
N ASP A 26 8.31 -6.14 -10.63
CA ASP A 26 8.01 -7.59 -10.61
C ASP A 26 8.46 -8.29 -9.31
N GLY A 27 9.10 -7.57 -8.38
CA GLY A 27 9.65 -8.10 -7.12
C GLY A 27 8.62 -8.60 -6.10
N LEU A 28 7.32 -8.44 -6.36
CA LEU A 28 6.22 -9.04 -5.59
C LEU A 28 5.20 -9.71 -6.53
N SER A 29 5.60 -10.22 -7.70
CA SER A 29 4.67 -10.79 -8.69
C SER A 29 3.97 -12.10 -8.30
N SER A 30 4.06 -12.54 -7.04
CA SER A 30 3.47 -13.79 -6.57
C SER A 30 2.69 -13.62 -5.26
N ILE A 31 1.71 -14.50 -5.06
CA ILE A 31 0.85 -14.60 -3.89
C ILE A 31 1.39 -15.77 -3.04
N PRO A 32 1.78 -15.52 -1.78
CA PRO A 32 2.33 -16.57 -0.94
C PRO A 32 1.24 -17.50 -0.41
N VAL A 33 1.52 -18.79 -0.49
CA VAL A 33 0.78 -19.86 0.19
C VAL A 33 1.77 -20.60 1.08
N SER A 34 1.57 -20.52 2.39
CA SER A 34 2.47 -21.16 3.34
C SER A 34 1.81 -22.35 4.03
N GLU A 35 2.61 -23.36 4.34
CA GLU A 35 2.23 -24.44 5.26
C GLU A 35 3.27 -24.51 6.38
N THR A 36 2.82 -24.40 7.63
CA THR A 36 3.67 -24.53 8.82
C THR A 36 3.16 -25.68 9.68
N PHE A 37 4.07 -26.56 10.11
CA PHE A 37 3.76 -27.71 10.96
C PHE A 37 3.99 -27.39 12.44
N SER A 38 3.22 -28.02 13.31
CA SER A 38 3.53 -28.10 14.74
C SER A 38 4.84 -28.85 14.96
N GLU A 39 5.46 -28.66 16.12
CA GLU A 39 6.72 -29.33 16.49
C GLU A 39 6.59 -30.86 16.42
N ASN A 40 5.47 -31.42 16.90
CA ASN A 40 5.19 -32.86 16.82
C ASN A 40 4.74 -33.34 15.43
N GLY A 41 4.62 -32.45 14.44
CA GLY A 41 4.22 -32.75 13.06
C GLY A 41 2.78 -33.24 12.86
N SER A 42 1.97 -33.33 13.93
CA SER A 42 0.59 -33.86 13.87
C SER A 42 -0.41 -32.83 13.35
N TYR A 43 -0.08 -31.54 13.49
CA TYR A 43 -0.94 -30.43 13.08
C TYR A 43 -0.22 -29.56 12.05
N LYS A 44 -0.99 -28.92 11.19
CA LYS A 44 -0.48 -27.92 10.27
C LYS A 44 -1.43 -26.77 10.09
N ILE A 45 -0.87 -25.59 9.83
CA ILE A 45 -1.60 -24.42 9.37
C ILE A 45 -1.22 -24.15 7.92
N LYS A 46 -2.23 -24.05 7.04
CA LYS A 46 -2.08 -23.57 5.67
C LYS A 46 -2.60 -22.14 5.60
N SER A 47 -1.73 -21.17 5.28
CA SER A 47 -2.10 -19.78 5.12
C SER A 47 -2.07 -19.38 3.65
N ILE A 48 -3.15 -18.77 3.17
CA ILE A 48 -3.33 -18.36 1.77
C ILE A 48 -3.62 -16.86 1.76
N ALA A 49 -2.68 -16.07 1.25
CA ALA A 49 -2.96 -14.67 0.93
C ALA A 49 -3.82 -14.55 -0.32
N PHE A 50 -4.61 -13.49 -0.43
CA PHE A 50 -5.35 -13.17 -1.67
C PHE A 50 -4.66 -12.08 -2.48
N ASN A 51 -3.65 -11.43 -1.92
CA ASN A 51 -2.85 -10.45 -2.63
C ASN A 51 -1.36 -10.57 -2.23
N ASN A 52 -0.54 -9.76 -2.88
CA ASN A 52 0.92 -9.76 -2.77
C ASN A 52 1.46 -8.52 -2.02
N THR A 53 0.60 -7.80 -1.28
CA THR A 53 1.00 -6.60 -0.56
C THR A 53 1.46 -7.01 0.85
N PRO A 54 2.72 -6.73 1.23
CA PRO A 54 3.20 -7.04 2.57
C PRO A 54 2.42 -6.28 3.63
N GLY A 55 2.14 -6.94 4.75
CA GLY A 55 1.36 -6.37 5.84
C GLY A 55 -0.12 -6.26 5.53
N ASN A 56 -0.63 -7.02 4.56
CA ASN A 56 -2.05 -7.18 4.36
C ASN A 56 -2.52 -8.46 5.09
N ILE A 57 -3.77 -8.47 5.54
CA ILE A 57 -4.35 -9.64 6.21
C ILE A 57 -5.41 -10.33 5.34
N ASP A 58 -5.67 -9.82 4.13
CA ASP A 58 -6.63 -10.38 3.18
C ASP A 58 -6.16 -11.75 2.73
N GLY A 59 -6.88 -12.75 3.23
CA GLY A 59 -6.53 -14.13 3.04
C GLY A 59 -7.36 -15.02 3.93
N VAL A 60 -6.96 -16.27 4.01
CA VAL A 60 -7.56 -17.26 4.89
C VAL A 60 -6.49 -18.22 5.35
N SER A 61 -6.58 -18.65 6.59
CA SER A 61 -5.71 -19.69 7.13
C SER A 61 -6.56 -20.84 7.67
N TYR A 62 -6.11 -22.06 7.42
CA TYR A 62 -6.79 -23.28 7.79
C TYR A 62 -5.88 -24.10 8.69
N VAL A 63 -6.38 -24.52 9.85
CA VAL A 63 -5.65 -25.40 10.76
C VAL A 63 -6.20 -26.82 10.67
N TYR A 64 -5.31 -27.79 10.51
CA TYR A 64 -5.63 -29.20 10.31
C TYR A 64 -4.99 -30.09 11.37
N ASN A 65 -5.70 -31.16 11.72
CA ASN A 65 -5.15 -32.35 12.37
C ASN A 65 -5.06 -33.45 11.31
N GLY A 66 -3.85 -33.77 10.85
CA GLY A 66 -3.67 -34.53 9.62
C GLY A 66 -4.36 -33.85 8.43
N GLU A 67 -5.43 -34.47 7.91
CA GLU A 67 -6.26 -33.93 6.82
C GLU A 67 -7.58 -33.31 7.31
N GLN A 68 -7.93 -33.50 8.59
CA GLN A 68 -9.18 -32.99 9.14
C GLN A 68 -9.04 -31.50 9.45
N LEU A 69 -9.88 -30.68 8.81
CA LEU A 69 -9.99 -29.25 9.13
C LEU A 69 -10.52 -29.10 10.56
N MET A 70 -9.78 -28.36 11.39
CA MET A 70 -10.17 -28.03 12.77
C MET A 70 -10.92 -26.70 12.82
N TYR A 71 -10.31 -25.65 12.28
CA TYR A 71 -10.88 -24.30 12.25
C TYR A 71 -10.22 -23.43 11.19
N GLN A 72 -10.80 -22.26 10.97
CA GLN A 72 -10.31 -21.25 10.04
C GLN A 72 -9.99 -19.95 10.79
N ILE A 73 -9.02 -19.22 10.29
CA ILE A 73 -8.74 -17.85 10.70
C ILE A 73 -8.99 -16.98 9.45
N PRO A 74 -9.85 -15.94 9.52
CA PRO A 74 -10.22 -15.11 8.37
C PRO A 74 -9.12 -14.09 8.00
N ARG A 75 -7.86 -14.55 7.95
CA ARG A 75 -6.71 -13.78 7.46
C ARG A 75 -5.61 -14.69 6.92
N SER A 76 -4.72 -14.11 6.14
CA SER A 76 -3.38 -14.67 5.88
C SER A 76 -2.34 -14.24 6.90
N PHE A 77 -1.25 -15.00 6.92
CA PHE A 77 -0.02 -14.68 7.62
C PHE A 77 1.09 -14.60 6.57
N ASP A 78 1.67 -13.42 6.42
CA ASP A 78 2.74 -13.20 5.44
C ASP A 78 3.98 -13.99 5.84
N MET A 79 4.57 -14.67 4.87
CA MET A 79 5.85 -15.36 5.04
C MET A 79 6.88 -14.72 4.14
N LEU A 80 7.59 -13.74 4.68
CA LEU A 80 8.65 -13.02 3.99
C LEU A 80 9.92 -13.88 3.90
N LEU A 81 10.71 -13.62 2.85
CA LEU A 81 11.97 -14.32 2.57
C LEU A 81 13.11 -13.86 3.48
N ASP A 82 13.02 -12.65 4.02
CA ASP A 82 13.90 -12.18 5.09
C ASP A 82 13.38 -12.73 6.43
N ASN A 83 14.25 -12.88 7.43
CA ASN A 83 13.91 -13.50 8.72
C ASN A 83 12.96 -12.65 9.59
N SER A 84 12.17 -11.79 8.95
CA SER A 84 11.29 -10.82 9.55
C SER A 84 9.93 -11.39 9.94
N THR A 85 9.55 -12.60 9.48
CA THR A 85 8.25 -13.22 9.80
C THR A 85 8.35 -14.70 10.16
N ARG A 86 7.55 -15.18 11.12
CA ARG A 86 7.44 -16.61 11.47
C ARG A 86 6.03 -16.95 11.97
N ILE A 87 5.61 -18.20 11.74
CA ILE A 87 4.40 -18.78 12.32
C ILE A 87 4.83 -19.94 13.23
N VAL A 88 4.13 -20.11 14.35
CA VAL A 88 4.26 -21.25 15.25
C VAL A 88 2.88 -21.80 15.53
N LEU A 89 2.75 -23.13 15.53
CA LEU A 89 1.52 -23.85 15.87
C LEU A 89 1.79 -24.74 17.07
N SER A 90 0.95 -24.68 18.10
CA SER A 90 1.06 -25.55 19.28
C SER A 90 0.86 -27.03 18.92
N ASN A 91 1.37 -27.91 19.78
CA ASN A 91 1.32 -29.36 19.60
C ASN A 91 -0.08 -29.97 19.72
N ASP A 92 -1.09 -29.20 20.13
CA ASP A 92 -2.51 -29.56 20.10
C ASP A 92 -3.30 -28.88 18.97
N GLY A 93 -2.60 -28.06 18.16
CA GLY A 93 -3.16 -27.30 17.06
C GLY A 93 -4.11 -26.18 17.44
N ARG A 94 -4.24 -25.80 18.73
CA ARG A 94 -5.21 -24.79 19.18
C ARG A 94 -4.66 -23.36 19.18
N ILE A 95 -3.36 -23.20 19.33
CA ILE A 95 -2.69 -21.89 19.43
C ILE A 95 -1.83 -21.66 18.19
N VAL A 96 -2.07 -20.52 17.55
CA VAL A 96 -1.22 -20.02 16.46
C VAL A 96 -0.57 -18.73 16.94
N VAL A 97 0.75 -18.67 16.86
CA VAL A 97 1.51 -17.45 17.14
C VAL A 97 2.18 -16.98 15.86
N TYR A 98 1.89 -15.75 15.45
CA TYR A 98 2.51 -15.12 14.29
C TYR A 98 3.40 -13.97 14.74
N TYR A 99 4.63 -13.99 14.25
CA TYR A 99 5.68 -13.02 14.51
C TYR A 99 5.96 -12.23 13.25
N HIS A 100 6.10 -10.92 13.38
CA HIS A 100 6.64 -10.07 12.34
C HIS A 100 7.34 -8.82 12.88
N ASN A 101 8.42 -8.40 12.22
CA ASN A 101 9.22 -7.27 12.67
C ASN A 101 8.62 -5.89 12.36
N LYS A 102 7.69 -5.81 11.40
CA LYS A 102 7.20 -4.52 10.88
C LYS A 102 5.72 -4.31 11.16
N LYS A 103 5.39 -3.35 12.03
CA LYS A 103 4.00 -2.93 12.23
C LYS A 103 3.53 -2.03 11.07
N TYR A 104 2.62 -2.54 10.25
CA TYR A 104 2.11 -1.84 9.06
C TYR A 104 0.91 -0.93 9.36
N ARG A 105 0.10 -1.27 10.38
CA ARG A 105 -1.11 -0.54 10.76
C ARG A 105 -1.28 -0.49 12.29
N PRO A 106 -2.03 0.46 12.86
CA PRO A 106 -2.10 0.64 14.31
C PRO A 106 -2.89 -0.44 15.06
N GLU A 107 -3.80 -1.15 14.39
CA GLU A 107 -4.71 -2.12 14.99
C GLU A 107 -3.97 -3.33 15.59
N LYS A 108 -4.56 -3.94 16.63
CA LYS A 108 -3.94 -5.05 17.38
C LYS A 108 -3.55 -6.25 16.52
N GLU A 109 -4.31 -6.51 15.47
CA GLU A 109 -4.07 -7.61 14.53
C GLU A 109 -2.76 -7.45 13.71
N TYR A 110 -2.18 -6.25 13.75
CA TYR A 110 -0.91 -5.88 13.12
C TYR A 110 0.22 -5.64 14.13
N ASP A 111 -0.01 -5.88 15.42
CA ASP A 111 1.06 -5.90 16.41
C ASP A 111 2.09 -6.99 16.07
N ASN A 112 3.33 -6.81 16.50
CA ASN A 112 4.48 -7.61 16.09
C ASN A 112 4.39 -9.09 16.44
N VAL A 113 3.69 -9.43 17.53
CA VAL A 113 3.37 -10.81 17.90
C VAL A 113 1.87 -10.89 18.11
N VAL A 114 1.19 -11.75 17.35
CA VAL A 114 -0.26 -11.98 17.49
C VAL A 114 -0.52 -13.44 17.80
N VAL A 115 -1.45 -13.67 18.71
CA VAL A 115 -1.81 -14.99 19.21
C VAL A 115 -3.27 -15.25 18.88
N TYR A 116 -3.53 -16.32 18.15
CA TYR A 116 -4.87 -16.83 17.88
C TYR A 116 -5.10 -18.11 18.69
N LYS A 117 -6.30 -18.22 19.25
CA LYS A 117 -6.79 -19.44 19.90
C LYS A 117 -8.04 -19.91 19.16
N GLU A 118 -7.96 -21.10 18.57
CA GLU A 118 -9.09 -21.76 17.88
C GLU A 118 -9.79 -20.87 16.85
N GLY A 119 -9.02 -20.10 16.07
CA GLY A 119 -9.55 -19.24 15.01
C GLY A 119 -9.68 -17.77 15.40
N VAL A 120 -9.68 -17.45 16.70
CA VAL A 120 -10.01 -16.12 17.23
C VAL A 120 -8.75 -15.41 17.73
N LEU A 121 -8.60 -14.12 17.41
CA LEU A 121 -7.53 -13.29 17.96
C LEU A 121 -7.68 -13.23 19.48
N PHE A 122 -6.74 -13.86 20.19
CA PHE A 122 -6.74 -13.96 21.64
C PHE A 122 -5.98 -12.80 22.28
N GLY A 123 -4.84 -12.43 21.71
CA GLY A 123 -3.99 -11.40 22.25
C GLY A 123 -2.89 -10.98 21.27
N SER A 124 -2.19 -9.91 21.62
CA SER A 124 -1.12 -9.36 20.80
C SER A 124 -0.11 -8.58 21.64
N PHE A 125 1.11 -8.45 21.11
CA PHE A 125 2.21 -7.74 21.73
C PHE A 125 2.92 -6.86 20.69
N THR A 126 3.15 -5.59 21.02
CA THR A 126 4.07 -4.73 20.29
C THR A 126 5.52 -5.18 20.50
N THR A 127 6.47 -4.67 19.70
CA THR A 127 7.90 -4.88 19.95
C THR A 127 8.29 -4.51 21.39
N ASP A 128 7.87 -3.35 21.90
CA ASP A 128 8.18 -2.92 23.28
C ASP A 128 7.65 -3.90 24.33
N GLN A 129 6.48 -4.47 24.05
CA GLN A 129 5.82 -5.45 24.90
C GLN A 129 6.38 -6.86 24.74
N TYR A 130 7.27 -7.13 23.78
CA TYR A 130 7.76 -8.48 23.52
C TYR A 130 9.29 -8.60 23.61
N ALA A 131 10.03 -7.64 23.05
CA ALA A 131 11.44 -7.77 22.70
C ALA A 131 12.46 -7.19 23.72
N ALA A 132 12.06 -6.93 24.96
CA ALA A 132 12.93 -6.36 26.02
C ALA A 132 13.75 -5.12 25.58
N CYS A 133 13.26 -4.36 24.59
CA CYS A 133 13.88 -3.16 24.06
C CYS A 133 12.80 -2.19 23.57
N SER A 134 13.20 -0.95 23.26
CA SER A 134 12.31 0.10 22.74
C SER A 134 12.33 0.12 21.21
N SER A 135 11.17 0.12 20.56
CA SER A 135 11.02 0.22 19.11
C SER A 135 11.55 1.54 18.52
N LYS A 136 11.96 2.50 19.37
CA LYS A 136 12.64 3.72 18.96
C LYS A 136 14.14 3.53 18.74
N ASP A 137 14.70 2.42 19.20
CA ASP A 137 16.11 2.09 19.04
C ASP A 137 16.33 1.44 17.66
N ASN A 138 17.40 1.82 16.96
CA ASN A 138 17.63 1.47 15.54
C ASN A 138 17.72 -0.04 15.21
N ASP A 139 17.69 -0.96 16.19
CA ASP A 139 17.75 -2.41 15.97
C ASP A 139 16.79 -3.20 16.87
N CYS A 140 15.76 -2.54 17.44
CA CYS A 140 14.81 -3.25 18.30
C CYS A 140 13.74 -3.94 17.46
N THR A 141 13.86 -5.26 17.32
CA THR A 141 12.92 -6.13 16.58
C THR A 141 12.56 -7.38 17.38
N VAL A 142 11.39 -7.97 17.14
CA VAL A 142 10.96 -9.20 17.81
C VAL A 142 11.70 -10.44 17.33
N LEU A 143 12.12 -10.46 16.07
CA LEU A 143 12.96 -11.49 15.46
C LEU A 143 14.29 -10.85 15.04
N TYR A 144 15.39 -11.48 15.41
CA TYR A 144 16.71 -11.15 14.91
C TYR A 144 16.72 -11.28 13.39
N ASN A 145 17.27 -10.26 12.71
CA ASN A 145 17.33 -10.25 11.26
C ASN A 145 18.66 -9.65 10.80
N ASN A 146 19.55 -10.50 10.32
CA ASN A 146 20.83 -10.12 9.71
C ASN A 146 20.82 -10.28 8.17
N TYR A 147 19.65 -10.45 7.54
CA TYR A 147 19.52 -10.85 6.14
C TYR A 147 20.38 -10.02 5.19
N ASP A 148 20.31 -8.69 5.27
CA ASP A 148 21.09 -7.80 4.40
C ASP A 148 22.60 -7.80 4.71
N ALA A 149 22.95 -7.99 5.99
CA ALA A 149 24.35 -7.98 6.43
C ALA A 149 25.12 -9.19 5.92
N VAL A 150 24.44 -10.34 5.81
CA VAL A 150 25.08 -11.63 5.48
C VAL A 150 25.08 -11.95 3.99
N ILE A 151 24.35 -11.19 3.17
CA ILE A 151 24.35 -11.40 1.72
C ILE A 151 25.59 -10.75 1.08
N ASP A 152 26.30 -11.52 0.27
CA ASP A 152 27.33 -10.99 -0.62
C ASP A 152 26.66 -10.55 -1.94
N TYR A 153 26.14 -9.32 -1.94
CA TYR A 153 25.46 -8.76 -3.12
C TYR A 153 26.32 -8.72 -4.38
N LYS A 154 27.67 -8.62 -4.23
CA LYS A 154 28.59 -8.61 -5.37
C LYS A 154 28.71 -10.00 -5.98
N ARG A 155 28.87 -11.03 -5.15
CA ARG A 155 28.98 -12.42 -5.62
C ARG A 155 27.62 -13.04 -5.97
N SER A 156 26.54 -12.47 -5.48
CA SER A 156 25.19 -12.98 -5.75
C SER A 156 24.63 -12.53 -7.11
N ASP A 157 25.36 -11.71 -7.88
CA ASP A 157 24.90 -11.17 -9.15
C ASP A 157 23.50 -10.49 -9.02
N TYR A 158 23.30 -9.77 -7.91
CA TYR A 158 22.02 -9.11 -7.59
C TYR A 158 21.58 -8.17 -8.72
N GLY A 159 20.34 -8.35 -9.19
CA GLY A 159 19.77 -7.60 -10.30
C GLY A 159 19.94 -8.23 -11.69
N LYS A 160 20.62 -9.39 -11.81
CA LYS A 160 20.65 -10.19 -13.05
C LYS A 160 19.55 -11.26 -13.06
N SER A 161 19.17 -11.72 -14.25
CA SER A 161 18.12 -12.72 -14.46
C SER A 161 18.44 -14.11 -13.87
N ASP A 162 19.72 -14.38 -13.61
CA ASP A 162 20.26 -15.63 -13.07
C ASP A 162 20.74 -15.49 -11.61
N TYR A 163 20.21 -14.50 -10.88
CA TYR A 163 20.50 -14.25 -9.46
C TYR A 163 20.58 -15.54 -8.63
N LYS A 164 21.72 -15.74 -7.96
CA LYS A 164 21.91 -16.82 -6.98
C LYS A 164 22.40 -16.21 -5.68
N LYS A 165 21.63 -16.36 -4.61
CA LYS A 165 21.99 -15.86 -3.27
C LYS A 165 23.29 -16.53 -2.80
N VAL A 166 24.32 -15.71 -2.57
CA VAL A 166 25.59 -16.12 -1.97
C VAL A 166 25.71 -15.45 -0.60
N LEU A 167 25.92 -16.26 0.43
CA LEU A 167 26.16 -15.77 1.79
C LEU A 167 27.64 -15.45 2.00
N ARG A 168 27.91 -14.44 2.81
CA ARG A 168 29.23 -14.16 3.37
C ARG A 168 29.58 -15.23 4.41
N SER A 169 30.87 -15.39 4.68
CA SER A 169 31.31 -16.20 5.83
C SER A 169 30.83 -15.55 7.12
N MET A 170 30.37 -16.37 8.06
CA MET A 170 29.89 -15.97 9.38
C MET A 170 30.51 -16.89 10.44
N ASP A 171 30.45 -16.48 11.70
CA ASP A 171 30.69 -17.41 12.82
C ASP A 171 29.46 -18.30 13.06
N GLU A 172 29.63 -19.33 13.89
CA GLU A 172 28.60 -20.33 14.17
C GLU A 172 27.34 -19.71 14.80
N ASP A 173 27.50 -18.70 15.66
CA ASP A 173 26.39 -18.04 16.35
C ASP A 173 25.55 -17.21 15.38
N GLU A 174 26.20 -16.43 14.49
CA GLU A 174 25.52 -15.67 13.44
C GLU A 174 24.86 -16.57 12.40
N GLU A 175 25.48 -17.70 12.05
CA GLU A 175 24.88 -18.70 11.17
C GLU A 175 23.65 -19.34 11.82
N TRP A 176 23.72 -19.67 13.12
CA TRP A 176 22.58 -20.17 13.86
C TRP A 176 21.45 -19.12 13.92
N LEU A 177 21.76 -17.87 14.26
CA LEU A 177 20.78 -16.79 14.31
C LEU A 177 20.15 -16.52 12.94
N HIS A 178 20.93 -16.62 11.85
CA HIS A 178 20.39 -16.49 10.50
C HIS A 178 19.35 -17.57 10.17
N ASN A 179 19.54 -18.78 10.66
CA ASN A 179 18.69 -19.91 10.26
C ASN A 179 17.59 -20.23 11.30
N LYS A 180 17.83 -19.93 12.57
CA LYS A 180 17.09 -20.46 13.73
C LYS A 180 16.82 -19.43 14.83
N MET A 181 16.74 -18.12 14.53
CA MET A 181 16.39 -17.09 15.53
C MET A 181 15.07 -17.33 16.29
N LEU A 182 14.24 -18.26 15.83
CA LEU A 182 13.09 -18.79 16.55
C LEU A 182 13.17 -20.33 16.59
N VAL A 183 13.12 -20.89 17.79
CA VAL A 183 13.03 -22.34 18.03
C VAL A 183 11.88 -22.66 18.98
N ILE A 184 11.38 -23.90 18.93
CA ILE A 184 10.29 -24.39 19.77
C ILE A 184 10.67 -25.73 20.39
N LYS A 185 10.31 -25.93 21.65
CA LYS A 185 10.42 -27.22 22.34
C LYS A 185 9.29 -27.37 23.35
N ASP A 186 8.55 -28.48 23.27
CA ASP A 186 7.47 -28.84 24.20
C ASP A 186 6.49 -27.67 24.46
N ASN A 187 5.97 -27.05 23.38
CA ASN A 187 5.05 -25.91 23.43
C ASN A 187 5.63 -24.59 23.99
N ILE A 188 6.94 -24.50 24.17
CA ILE A 188 7.66 -23.29 24.59
C ILE A 188 8.41 -22.72 23.39
N ILE A 189 8.15 -21.44 23.09
CA ILE A 189 8.76 -20.72 21.98
C ILE A 189 9.89 -19.85 22.50
N TYR A 190 11.07 -19.97 21.90
CA TYR A 190 12.24 -19.14 22.18
C TYR A 190 12.52 -18.26 20.97
N THR A 191 12.49 -16.94 21.17
CA THR A 191 12.72 -15.95 20.11
C THR A 191 13.87 -15.05 20.47
N VAL A 192 14.85 -14.92 19.58
CA VAL A 192 15.95 -13.96 19.72
C VAL A 192 15.56 -12.64 19.07
N SER A 193 15.66 -11.53 19.81
CA SER A 193 15.39 -10.17 19.33
C SER A 193 16.58 -9.58 18.57
N GLY A 194 16.38 -8.45 17.89
CA GLY A 194 17.46 -7.68 17.25
C GLY A 194 18.56 -7.21 18.21
N LYS A 195 18.26 -7.11 19.52
CA LYS A 195 19.23 -6.81 20.58
C LYS A 195 19.86 -8.07 21.21
N LYS A 196 19.72 -9.24 20.57
CA LYS A 196 20.20 -10.54 21.06
C LYS A 196 19.72 -10.85 22.49
N LYS A 197 18.47 -10.47 22.78
CA LYS A 197 17.74 -10.88 23.98
C LYS A 197 16.77 -12.00 23.61
N ILE A 198 16.62 -12.98 24.49
CA ILE A 198 15.68 -14.06 24.31
C ILE A 198 14.40 -13.75 25.09
N SER A 199 13.28 -13.91 24.40
CA SER A 199 11.95 -13.99 24.99
C SER A 199 11.47 -15.44 24.93
N VAL A 200 10.88 -15.90 26.04
CA VAL A 200 10.35 -17.26 26.22
C VAL A 200 8.84 -17.17 26.34
N PHE A 201 8.12 -17.80 25.43
CA PHE A 201 6.67 -17.74 25.38
C PHE A 201 6.07 -19.14 25.53
N HIS A 202 5.30 -19.34 26.60
CA HIS A 202 4.63 -20.60 26.90
C HIS A 202 3.24 -20.61 26.26
N THR A 203 2.99 -21.52 25.31
CA THR A 203 1.70 -21.53 24.59
C THR A 203 0.54 -22.11 25.42
N ASP A 204 0.82 -22.95 26.42
CA ASP A 204 -0.22 -23.61 27.23
C ASP A 204 -0.94 -22.63 28.18
N ASN A 205 -0.19 -21.71 28.79
CA ASN A 205 -0.70 -20.72 29.75
C ASN A 205 -0.57 -19.26 29.26
N LEU A 206 0.01 -19.06 28.07
CA LEU A 206 0.18 -17.77 27.40
C LEU A 206 1.00 -16.77 28.22
N VAL A 207 2.01 -17.28 28.93
CA VAL A 207 2.96 -16.51 29.73
C VAL A 207 4.19 -16.15 28.89
N LEU A 208 4.58 -14.88 28.98
CA LEU A 208 5.77 -14.32 28.34
C LEU A 208 6.82 -13.94 29.39
N GLU A 209 7.97 -14.60 29.32
CA GLU A 209 9.17 -14.26 30.07
C GLU A 209 10.17 -13.58 29.14
N LYS A 210 10.90 -12.58 29.63
CA LYS A 210 11.78 -11.74 28.81
C LYS A 210 13.13 -11.52 29.47
N ASP A 211 14.03 -10.95 28.69
CA ASP A 211 15.30 -10.36 29.15
C ASP A 211 16.35 -11.40 29.59
N VAL A 212 16.45 -12.50 28.85
CA VAL A 212 17.57 -13.43 28.96
C VAL A 212 18.60 -13.10 27.89
N ASP A 213 19.87 -12.93 28.25
CA ASP A 213 20.94 -12.71 27.26
C ASP A 213 21.12 -13.95 26.38
N PHE A 214 21.30 -13.76 25.07
CA PHE A 214 21.49 -14.85 24.11
C PHE A 214 22.58 -15.84 24.56
N ASP A 215 23.77 -15.34 24.91
CA ASP A 215 24.93 -16.15 25.30
C ASP A 215 24.67 -17.08 26.49
N LYS A 216 23.70 -16.73 27.36
CA LYS A 216 23.36 -17.52 28.55
C LYS A 216 22.48 -18.73 28.22
N LEU A 217 21.55 -18.58 27.29
CA LEU A 217 20.55 -19.61 26.99
C LEU A 217 20.83 -20.33 25.67
N TYR A 218 21.63 -19.75 24.78
CA TYR A 218 22.01 -20.35 23.50
C TYR A 218 22.52 -21.80 23.62
N PRO A 219 23.43 -22.15 24.56
CA PRO A 219 23.90 -23.53 24.70
C PRO A 219 22.79 -24.55 24.99
N PHE A 220 21.69 -24.11 25.59
CA PHE A 220 20.52 -24.94 25.92
C PHE A 220 19.56 -25.08 24.73
N ILE A 221 19.37 -24.02 23.94
CA ILE A 221 18.37 -24.00 22.86
C ILE A 221 18.94 -24.32 21.46
N LYS A 222 20.27 -24.39 21.32
CA LYS A 222 20.94 -24.54 20.00
C LYS A 222 20.45 -25.74 19.18
N ASP A 223 20.07 -26.81 19.86
CA ASP A 223 19.65 -28.08 19.26
C ASP A 223 18.12 -28.18 19.08
N PHE A 224 17.37 -27.17 19.54
CA PHE A 224 15.91 -27.16 19.40
C PHE A 224 15.51 -26.92 17.94
N PRO A 225 14.40 -27.52 17.50
CA PRO A 225 13.91 -27.34 16.13
C PRO A 225 13.29 -25.96 15.94
N SER A 226 13.43 -25.42 14.73
CA SER A 226 12.59 -24.31 14.26
C SER A 226 11.31 -24.84 13.62
N PRO A 227 10.21 -24.07 13.63
CA PRO A 227 8.97 -24.45 12.95
C PRO A 227 9.23 -24.77 11.48
N LYS A 228 8.85 -25.98 11.06
CA LYS A 228 8.98 -26.38 9.66
C LYS A 228 7.93 -25.65 8.83
N THR A 229 8.38 -24.78 7.93
CA THR A 229 7.50 -24.02 7.03
C THR A 229 7.93 -24.18 5.58
N THR A 230 6.95 -24.38 4.70
CA THR A 230 7.13 -24.34 3.25
C THR A 230 6.31 -23.20 2.67
N VAL A 231 6.86 -22.48 1.71
CA VAL A 231 6.16 -21.38 1.01
C VAL A 231 6.13 -21.68 -0.48
N LEU A 232 4.93 -21.70 -1.04
CA LEU A 232 4.67 -21.73 -2.47
C LEU A 232 4.32 -20.30 -2.91
N ASN A 233 5.11 -19.78 -3.84
CA ASN A 233 4.86 -18.47 -4.45
C ASN A 233 4.05 -18.66 -5.73
N VAL A 234 2.73 -18.45 -5.63
CA VAL A 234 1.81 -18.62 -6.76
C VAL A 234 1.88 -17.38 -7.67
N PRO A 235 2.06 -17.50 -9.00
CA PRO A 235 2.08 -16.35 -9.88
C PRO A 235 0.81 -15.50 -9.75
N LYS A 236 0.96 -14.19 -9.54
CA LYS A 236 -0.14 -13.26 -9.51
C LYS A 236 -0.53 -12.90 -10.94
N THR A 237 -1.73 -13.25 -11.34
CA THR A 237 -2.24 -12.80 -12.65
C THR A 237 -2.61 -11.33 -12.63
N ARG A 238 -2.08 -10.56 -13.57
CA ARG A 238 -2.58 -9.21 -13.85
C ARG A 238 -3.90 -9.37 -14.61
N MET A 239 -5.01 -9.10 -13.93
CA MET A 239 -6.32 -8.97 -14.56
C MET A 239 -6.55 -7.48 -14.89
N THR A 240 -7.49 -7.15 -15.77
CA THR A 240 -8.03 -5.82 -16.09
C THR A 240 -9.47 -6.03 -16.58
N ILE A 241 -10.28 -4.97 -16.71
CA ILE A 241 -11.66 -5.11 -17.23
C ILE A 241 -11.68 -5.84 -18.60
N ASP A 242 -10.67 -5.64 -19.44
CA ASP A 242 -10.56 -6.32 -20.74
C ASP A 242 -10.14 -7.79 -20.64
N GLN A 243 -9.66 -8.25 -19.48
CA GLN A 243 -9.21 -9.63 -19.28
C GLN A 243 -10.25 -10.51 -18.57
N PHE A 244 -11.32 -9.91 -18.05
CA PHE A 244 -12.43 -10.66 -17.48
C PHE A 244 -13.37 -11.13 -18.57
N THR A 245 -13.14 -12.33 -19.09
CA THR A 245 -13.99 -12.96 -20.09
C THR A 245 -15.13 -13.72 -19.44
N GLU A 246 -16.37 -13.44 -19.83
CA GLU A 246 -17.56 -14.15 -19.36
C GLU A 246 -17.71 -15.48 -20.10
N LYS A 247 -17.97 -16.56 -19.34
CA LYS A 247 -17.94 -17.94 -19.83
C LYS A 247 -18.99 -18.24 -20.91
N LYS A 248 -20.20 -17.69 -20.77
CA LYS A 248 -21.34 -18.02 -21.65
C LYS A 248 -21.23 -17.35 -23.01
N SER A 249 -20.84 -16.08 -23.03
CA SER A 249 -20.78 -15.20 -24.20
C SER A 249 -19.40 -15.17 -24.84
N GLY A 250 -18.34 -15.44 -24.07
CA GLY A 250 -16.95 -15.26 -24.51
C GLY A 250 -16.52 -13.79 -24.59
N GLU A 251 -17.36 -12.86 -24.15
CA GLU A 251 -17.10 -11.42 -24.21
C GLU A 251 -16.39 -10.94 -22.96
N THR A 252 -15.57 -9.89 -23.10
CA THR A 252 -14.91 -9.26 -21.95
C THR A 252 -15.89 -8.39 -21.17
N LEU A 253 -15.62 -8.14 -19.89
CA LEU A 253 -16.44 -7.24 -19.08
C LEU A 253 -16.55 -5.84 -19.72
N ASN A 254 -15.50 -5.38 -20.41
CA ASN A 254 -15.54 -4.13 -21.16
C ASN A 254 -16.61 -4.17 -22.26
N GLN A 255 -16.59 -5.20 -23.12
CA GLN A 255 -17.57 -5.39 -24.19
C GLN A 255 -19.00 -5.54 -23.65
N LEU A 256 -19.16 -6.21 -22.51
CA LEU A 256 -20.45 -6.35 -21.84
C LEU A 256 -20.98 -5.00 -21.35
N ILE A 257 -20.12 -4.14 -20.79
CA ILE A 257 -20.49 -2.79 -20.36
C ILE A 257 -20.79 -1.88 -21.58
N GLU A 258 -19.98 -1.93 -22.64
CA GLU A 258 -20.24 -1.22 -23.90
C GLU A 258 -21.66 -1.48 -24.42
N LYS A 259 -22.05 -2.76 -24.49
CA LYS A 259 -23.39 -3.16 -24.93
C LYS A 259 -24.48 -2.73 -23.97
N ARG A 260 -24.27 -2.93 -22.67
CA ARG A 260 -25.29 -2.63 -21.64
C ARG A 260 -25.65 -1.15 -21.62
N PHE A 261 -24.66 -0.28 -21.73
CA PHE A 261 -24.84 1.17 -21.64
C PHE A 261 -24.87 1.87 -23.01
N ASN A 262 -24.76 1.12 -24.11
CA ASN A 262 -24.63 1.64 -25.47
C ASN A 262 -23.50 2.69 -25.58
N LEU A 263 -22.33 2.31 -25.09
CA LEU A 263 -21.11 3.13 -25.07
C LEU A 263 -19.99 2.48 -25.87
N LYS A 264 -18.98 3.27 -26.22
CA LYS A 264 -17.73 2.81 -26.83
C LYS A 264 -16.58 3.00 -25.86
N SER A 265 -15.83 1.95 -25.61
CA SER A 265 -14.68 1.96 -24.74
C SER A 265 -13.50 2.70 -25.37
N VAL A 266 -12.71 3.30 -24.49
CA VAL A 266 -11.52 4.08 -24.81
C VAL A 266 -10.49 3.75 -23.74
N SER A 267 -9.28 3.41 -24.17
CA SER A 267 -8.18 3.17 -23.24
C SER A 267 -8.01 4.36 -22.30
N ARG A 268 -7.92 4.11 -20.99
CA ARG A 268 -7.76 5.16 -19.98
C ARG A 268 -6.55 6.06 -20.22
N ASN A 269 -5.52 5.54 -20.90
CA ASN A 269 -4.28 6.27 -21.17
C ASN A 269 -4.30 7.02 -22.50
N ASP A 270 -5.41 7.01 -23.24
CA ASP A 270 -5.55 7.72 -24.52
C ASP A 270 -5.78 9.22 -24.28
N LYS A 271 -4.67 9.97 -24.26
CA LYS A 271 -4.69 11.42 -24.07
C LYS A 271 -5.40 12.17 -25.20
N SER A 272 -5.32 11.67 -26.44
CA SER A 272 -6.04 12.25 -27.59
C SER A 272 -7.54 12.16 -27.38
N ALA A 273 -8.04 10.98 -27.07
CA ALA A 273 -9.46 10.77 -26.83
C ALA A 273 -9.97 11.59 -25.64
N ALA A 274 -9.17 11.74 -24.58
CA ALA A 274 -9.52 12.57 -23.42
C ALA A 274 -9.59 14.08 -23.73
N GLN A 275 -8.83 14.56 -24.72
CA GLN A 275 -8.92 15.94 -25.20
C GLN A 275 -10.15 16.14 -26.10
N GLU A 276 -10.49 15.12 -26.88
CA GLU A 276 -11.46 15.21 -27.97
C GLU A 276 -12.90 14.89 -27.55
N PHE A 277 -13.07 14.00 -26.58
CA PHE A 277 -14.37 13.45 -26.20
C PHE A 277 -14.63 13.60 -24.70
N LYS A 278 -15.91 13.68 -24.33
CA LYS A 278 -16.31 13.47 -22.93
C LYS A 278 -16.15 11.99 -22.63
N LEU A 279 -15.27 11.69 -21.69
CA LEU A 279 -15.08 10.35 -21.17
C LEU A 279 -15.88 10.17 -19.88
N TYR A 280 -16.47 8.99 -19.76
CA TYR A 280 -17.13 8.45 -18.59
C TYR A 280 -16.30 7.30 -18.04
N HIS A 281 -16.14 7.21 -16.73
CA HIS A 281 -15.23 6.27 -16.12
C HIS A 281 -15.98 5.21 -15.32
N VAL A 282 -15.49 3.98 -15.43
CA VAL A 282 -15.80 2.88 -14.51
C VAL A 282 -14.49 2.45 -13.90
N SER A 283 -14.42 2.37 -12.58
CA SER A 283 -13.31 1.77 -11.88
C SER A 283 -13.75 0.85 -10.76
N MET A 284 -13.06 -0.27 -10.60
CA MET A 284 -13.42 -1.30 -9.65
C MET A 284 -12.20 -2.04 -9.10
N THR A 285 -12.37 -2.57 -7.91
CA THR A 285 -11.41 -3.37 -7.16
C THR A 285 -12.19 -4.44 -6.41
N GLY A 286 -11.61 -5.62 -6.23
CA GLY A 286 -12.31 -6.74 -5.62
C GLY A 286 -11.53 -8.05 -5.71
N TYR A 287 -12.25 -9.17 -5.64
CA TYR A 287 -11.69 -10.51 -5.77
C TYR A 287 -12.34 -11.26 -6.93
N MET A 288 -11.54 -11.94 -7.75
CA MET A 288 -12.06 -12.97 -8.63
C MET A 288 -11.94 -14.29 -7.89
N THR A 289 -13.04 -15.02 -7.77
CA THR A 289 -13.07 -16.34 -7.15
C THR A 289 -12.69 -17.43 -8.15
N ARG A 290 -12.21 -18.57 -7.65
CA ARG A 290 -11.95 -19.77 -8.49
C ARG A 290 -13.19 -20.30 -9.21
N TYR A 291 -14.38 -19.83 -8.82
CA TYR A 291 -15.65 -20.21 -9.44
C TYR A 291 -16.13 -19.19 -10.49
N GLY A 292 -15.37 -18.12 -10.73
CA GLY A 292 -15.67 -17.12 -11.75
C GLY A 292 -16.59 -15.99 -11.29
N PHE A 293 -16.71 -15.76 -9.98
CA PHE A 293 -17.45 -14.62 -9.43
C PHE A 293 -16.52 -13.45 -9.15
N LEU A 294 -16.97 -12.22 -9.44
CA LEU A 294 -16.32 -10.99 -9.02
C LEU A 294 -16.95 -10.48 -7.72
N GLU A 295 -16.21 -10.53 -6.62
CA GLU A 295 -16.61 -9.96 -5.33
C GLU A 295 -16.04 -8.54 -5.22
N LEU A 296 -16.84 -7.53 -5.58
CA LEU A 296 -16.40 -6.14 -5.60
C LEU A 296 -16.24 -5.58 -4.17
N THR A 297 -15.07 -5.00 -3.87
CA THR A 297 -14.84 -4.24 -2.63
C THR A 297 -15.01 -2.74 -2.85
N SER A 298 -14.83 -2.26 -4.09
CA SER A 298 -15.17 -0.89 -4.46
C SER A 298 -15.57 -0.79 -5.92
N LEU A 299 -16.47 0.14 -6.20
CA LEU A 299 -16.93 0.51 -7.52
C LEU A 299 -17.15 2.04 -7.56
N ASN A 300 -16.37 2.73 -8.38
CA ASN A 300 -16.52 4.16 -8.64
C ASN A 300 -16.87 4.35 -10.12
N VAL A 301 -17.99 5.00 -10.37
CA VAL A 301 -18.53 5.21 -11.71
C VAL A 301 -19.05 6.63 -11.86
N ASP A 302 -19.00 7.15 -13.08
CA ASP A 302 -19.65 8.43 -13.41
C ASP A 302 -21.19 8.30 -13.40
N PRO A 303 -21.94 9.40 -13.22
CA PRO A 303 -23.40 9.39 -13.05
C PRO A 303 -24.22 8.78 -14.18
N ILE A 304 -23.63 8.62 -15.38
CA ILE A 304 -24.28 7.93 -16.51
C ILE A 304 -24.50 6.43 -16.22
N PHE A 305 -23.70 5.86 -15.34
CA PHE A 305 -23.82 4.48 -14.92
C PHE A 305 -24.71 4.40 -13.67
N ASN A 306 -25.83 3.67 -13.77
CA ASN A 306 -26.57 3.28 -12.57
C ASN A 306 -25.70 2.29 -11.77
N LYS A 307 -25.25 2.71 -10.59
CA LYS A 307 -24.29 1.94 -9.78
C LYS A 307 -24.91 0.66 -9.24
N GLU A 308 -26.13 0.69 -8.70
CA GLU A 308 -26.78 -0.53 -8.19
C GLU A 308 -27.04 -1.54 -9.31
N GLU A 309 -27.52 -1.07 -10.46
CA GLU A 309 -27.76 -1.90 -11.63
C GLU A 309 -26.47 -2.54 -12.14
N LEU A 310 -25.36 -1.79 -12.21
CA LEU A 310 -24.08 -2.32 -12.66
C LEU A 310 -23.53 -3.39 -11.71
N VAL A 311 -23.70 -3.21 -10.39
CA VAL A 311 -23.32 -4.25 -9.40
C VAL A 311 -24.13 -5.52 -9.64
N GLN A 312 -25.46 -5.41 -9.71
CA GLN A 312 -26.34 -6.55 -9.95
C GLN A 312 -25.99 -7.26 -11.27
N TYR A 313 -25.74 -6.49 -12.33
CA TYR A 313 -25.35 -7.03 -13.61
C TYR A 313 -24.04 -7.82 -13.51
N ILE A 314 -23.02 -7.31 -12.81
CA ILE A 314 -21.73 -8.00 -12.61
C ILE A 314 -21.91 -9.27 -11.76
N ASP A 315 -22.72 -9.24 -10.72
CA ASP A 315 -22.98 -10.37 -9.82
C ASP A 315 -23.66 -11.55 -10.55
N ASP A 316 -24.44 -11.27 -11.60
CA ASP A 316 -25.10 -12.27 -12.44
C ASP A 316 -24.14 -12.93 -13.46
N LEU A 317 -22.97 -12.34 -13.73
CA LEU A 317 -22.01 -12.87 -14.69
C LEU A 317 -21.15 -13.99 -14.08
N ARG A 318 -20.66 -14.88 -14.93
CA ARG A 318 -19.68 -15.92 -14.56
C ARG A 318 -18.48 -15.83 -15.47
N PHE A 319 -17.36 -15.43 -14.91
CA PHE A 319 -16.12 -15.23 -15.64
C PHE A 319 -15.28 -16.50 -15.70
N ASP A 320 -14.36 -16.55 -16.66
CA ASP A 320 -13.39 -17.63 -16.77
C ASP A 320 -12.31 -17.51 -15.68
N PRO A 321 -12.26 -18.44 -14.70
CA PRO A 321 -11.25 -18.42 -13.65
C PRO A 321 -9.95 -19.09 -14.09
N SER A 322 -9.77 -19.49 -15.36
CA SER A 322 -8.55 -20.14 -15.87
C SER A 322 -7.26 -19.34 -15.61
N THR A 323 -7.41 -18.05 -15.36
CA THR A 323 -6.34 -17.13 -14.99
C THR A 323 -5.95 -17.19 -13.51
N ILE A 324 -6.71 -17.87 -12.66
CA ILE A 324 -6.44 -18.08 -11.24
C ILE A 324 -5.90 -19.49 -11.04
N ASP A 325 -4.77 -19.57 -10.35
CA ASP A 325 -4.19 -20.85 -9.94
C ASP A 325 -5.13 -21.63 -9.00
N ASP A 326 -5.25 -22.94 -9.22
CA ASP A 326 -6.15 -23.83 -8.48
C ASP A 326 -5.90 -23.89 -6.97
N VAL A 327 -4.69 -23.49 -6.52
CA VAL A 327 -4.35 -23.41 -5.10
C VAL A 327 -5.07 -22.23 -4.42
N LEU A 328 -5.41 -21.17 -5.16
CA LEU A 328 -6.07 -19.98 -4.63
C LEU A 328 -7.60 -20.13 -4.68
N PRO A 329 -8.32 -19.92 -3.56
CA PRO A 329 -9.78 -19.90 -3.59
C PRO A 329 -10.31 -18.64 -4.28
N ARG A 330 -9.56 -17.54 -4.19
CA ARG A 330 -9.80 -16.27 -4.87
C ARG A 330 -8.51 -15.46 -4.94
N GLN A 331 -8.46 -14.51 -5.87
CA GLN A 331 -7.36 -13.60 -6.04
C GLN A 331 -7.85 -12.15 -6.08
N TYR A 332 -7.20 -11.28 -5.31
CA TYR A 332 -7.44 -9.86 -5.30
C TYR A 332 -6.95 -9.20 -6.58
N PHE A 333 -7.72 -8.22 -7.00
CA PHE A 333 -7.52 -7.48 -8.21
C PHE A 333 -7.70 -6.00 -7.89
N ASN A 334 -6.75 -5.16 -8.31
CA ASN A 334 -6.70 -3.76 -7.90
C ASN A 334 -6.71 -2.81 -9.08
N TYR A 335 -7.48 -1.73 -8.92
CA TYR A 335 -7.41 -0.51 -9.71
C TYR A 335 -7.66 -0.77 -11.19
N TYR A 336 -8.77 -1.44 -11.48
CA TYR A 336 -9.24 -1.53 -12.85
C TYR A 336 -10.05 -0.33 -13.18
N ALA A 337 -9.76 0.24 -14.35
CA ALA A 337 -10.47 1.40 -14.82
C ALA A 337 -10.50 1.39 -16.33
N MET A 338 -11.68 1.68 -16.86
CA MET A 338 -11.91 1.88 -18.29
C MET A 338 -12.62 3.21 -18.48
N SER A 339 -12.35 3.85 -19.61
CA SER A 339 -13.08 5.03 -20.05
C SER A 339 -14.04 4.65 -21.16
N TYR A 340 -15.17 5.34 -21.21
CA TYR A 340 -16.23 5.13 -22.19
C TYR A 340 -16.63 6.48 -22.76
N ARG A 341 -17.15 6.48 -23.98
CA ARG A 341 -17.75 7.65 -24.61
C ARG A 341 -19.00 7.25 -25.36
N ASN A 342 -19.78 8.25 -25.76
CA ASN A 342 -20.85 8.05 -26.73
C ASN A 342 -20.28 7.38 -28.01
N PRO A 343 -20.91 6.33 -28.55
CA PRO A 343 -20.42 5.66 -29.76
C PRO A 343 -20.45 6.58 -30.98
N ASN A 344 -21.40 7.51 -31.04
CA ASN A 344 -21.45 8.55 -32.07
C ASN A 344 -20.42 9.65 -31.77
N GLU A 345 -19.46 9.84 -32.67
CA GLU A 345 -18.34 10.76 -32.47
C GLU A 345 -18.77 12.23 -32.39
N ASN A 346 -19.77 12.64 -33.18
CA ASN A 346 -20.27 14.01 -33.13
C ASN A 346 -20.92 14.29 -31.79
N VAL A 347 -21.77 13.36 -31.32
CA VAL A 347 -22.40 13.48 -30.00
C VAL A 347 -21.36 13.49 -28.88
N ALA A 348 -20.33 12.63 -28.94
CA ALA A 348 -19.25 12.59 -27.95
C ALA A 348 -18.44 13.91 -27.90
N ARG A 349 -18.24 14.58 -29.04
CA ARG A 349 -17.60 15.90 -29.12
C ARG A 349 -18.51 17.01 -28.58
N ASP A 350 -19.80 16.97 -28.91
CA ASP A 350 -20.77 17.94 -28.40
C ASP A 350 -20.90 17.84 -26.88
N GLU A 351 -20.93 16.62 -26.33
CA GLU A 351 -20.86 16.35 -24.90
C GLU A 351 -19.57 16.92 -24.27
N LYS A 352 -18.42 16.81 -24.95
CA LYS A 352 -17.14 17.39 -24.51
C LYS A 352 -17.21 18.91 -24.43
N ILE A 353 -17.72 19.55 -25.47
CA ILE A 353 -17.87 21.02 -25.53
C ILE A 353 -18.79 21.50 -24.40
N ALA A 354 -19.93 20.82 -24.22
CA ALA A 354 -20.87 21.14 -23.15
C ALA A 354 -20.24 20.95 -21.76
N TYR A 355 -19.51 19.85 -21.54
CA TYR A 355 -18.80 19.58 -20.31
C TYR A 355 -17.72 20.64 -20.02
N ASP A 356 -16.88 20.98 -20.99
CA ASP A 356 -15.82 21.98 -20.80
C ASP A 356 -16.39 23.38 -20.53
N LYS A 357 -17.51 23.71 -21.19
CA LYS A 357 -18.26 24.94 -20.89
C LYS A 357 -18.78 24.92 -19.45
N ALA A 358 -19.40 23.83 -19.01
CA ALA A 358 -19.91 23.70 -17.65
C ALA A 358 -18.79 23.79 -16.59
N ILE A 359 -17.64 23.16 -16.82
CA ILE A 359 -16.47 23.27 -15.94
C ILE A 359 -15.96 24.71 -15.88
N LYS A 360 -15.90 25.40 -17.01
CA LYS A 360 -15.50 26.81 -17.06
C LYS A 360 -16.50 27.70 -16.31
N ASP A 361 -17.79 27.50 -16.51
CA ASP A 361 -18.84 28.27 -15.85
C ASP A 361 -18.83 28.02 -14.33
N GLU A 362 -18.63 26.78 -13.89
CA GLU A 362 -18.48 26.42 -12.48
C GLU A 362 -17.22 27.06 -11.87
N ARG A 363 -16.09 27.07 -12.59
CA ARG A 363 -14.88 27.76 -12.14
C ARG A 363 -15.15 29.26 -11.92
N LEU A 364 -15.78 29.93 -12.89
CA LEU A 364 -16.15 31.34 -12.77
C LEU A 364 -17.13 31.61 -11.63
N ARG A 365 -18.02 30.66 -11.32
CA ARG A 365 -18.89 30.72 -10.15
C ARG A 365 -18.07 30.61 -8.86
N ARG A 366 -17.19 29.61 -8.74
CA ARG A 366 -16.35 29.35 -7.55
C ARG A 366 -15.41 30.50 -7.21
N GLU A 367 -15.00 31.29 -8.19
CA GLU A 367 -14.23 32.53 -7.97
C GLU A 367 -14.97 33.59 -7.14
N ARG A 368 -16.29 33.49 -7.03
CA ARG A 368 -17.13 34.47 -6.29
C ARG A 368 -17.64 33.93 -4.95
N LEU A 369 -17.48 32.63 -4.71
CA LEU A 369 -17.96 31.99 -3.49
C LEU A 369 -17.01 32.25 -2.33
N ASP A 370 -17.58 32.54 -1.16
CA ASP A 370 -16.83 32.61 0.09
C ASP A 370 -16.67 31.25 0.76
N THR A 371 -17.50 30.29 0.36
CA THR A 371 -17.59 28.95 0.93
C THR A 371 -17.80 27.93 -0.18
N ILE A 372 -16.99 26.87 -0.20
CA ILE A 372 -17.13 25.75 -1.13
C ILE A 372 -17.13 24.46 -0.31
N ASN A 373 -18.12 23.59 -0.52
CA ASN A 373 -18.28 22.31 0.18
C ASN A 373 -18.18 22.43 1.72
N GLY A 374 -18.72 23.50 2.29
CA GLY A 374 -18.70 23.76 3.74
C GLY A 374 -17.40 24.38 4.27
N PHE A 375 -16.39 24.62 3.42
CA PHE A 375 -15.14 25.27 3.81
C PHE A 375 -15.11 26.72 3.38
N PHE A 376 -14.81 27.62 4.31
CA PHE A 376 -14.52 29.01 3.99
C PHE A 376 -13.24 29.10 3.14
N ILE A 377 -13.31 29.86 2.06
CA ILE A 377 -12.22 30.03 1.10
C ILE A 377 -11.51 31.34 1.39
N PRO A 378 -10.23 31.37 1.78
CA PRO A 378 -9.52 32.63 2.02
C PRO A 378 -9.49 33.53 0.77
N ARG A 379 -9.51 34.86 0.92
CA ARG A 379 -9.23 35.76 -0.22
C ARG A 379 -7.78 36.23 -0.31
N SER A 380 -6.96 35.92 0.71
CA SER A 380 -5.56 36.33 0.82
C SER A 380 -4.77 35.40 1.74
N LEU A 381 -3.44 35.54 1.74
CA LEU A 381 -2.57 34.82 2.68
C LEU A 381 -2.91 35.12 4.14
N GLU A 382 -3.19 36.38 4.49
CA GLU A 382 -3.52 36.77 5.86
C GLU A 382 -4.79 36.07 6.36
N GLU A 383 -5.83 36.01 5.54
CA GLU A 383 -7.04 35.26 5.89
C GLU A 383 -6.79 33.75 5.97
N SER A 384 -5.90 33.24 5.13
CA SER A 384 -5.55 31.82 5.15
C SER A 384 -4.93 31.43 6.50
N PHE A 385 -4.11 32.29 7.09
CA PHE A 385 -3.51 32.06 8.41
C PHE A 385 -4.58 32.01 9.50
N ALA A 386 -5.53 32.95 9.47
CA ALA A 386 -6.65 32.97 10.42
C ALA A 386 -7.56 31.74 10.30
N GLN A 387 -7.72 31.18 9.09
CA GLN A 387 -8.47 29.93 8.92
C GLN A 387 -7.66 28.71 9.39
N LEU A 388 -6.36 28.68 9.11
CA LEU A 388 -5.46 27.63 9.58
C LEU A 388 -5.43 27.57 11.12
N ASP A 389 -5.43 28.72 11.79
CA ASP A 389 -5.52 28.79 13.26
C ASP A 389 -6.81 28.22 13.83
N LYS A 390 -7.93 28.30 13.08
CA LYS A 390 -9.22 27.74 13.50
C LYS A 390 -9.29 26.24 13.32
N ILE A 391 -8.73 25.72 12.22
CA ILE A 391 -8.86 24.30 11.86
C ILE A 391 -7.77 23.42 12.46
N MET A 392 -6.57 23.95 12.75
CA MET A 392 -5.47 23.17 13.29
C MET A 392 -5.31 23.34 14.80
N PRO A 393 -5.37 22.26 15.58
CA PRO A 393 -5.01 22.24 16.99
C PRO A 393 -3.58 22.73 17.27
N LEU A 394 -3.33 23.22 18.49
CA LEU A 394 -2.05 23.82 18.87
C LEU A 394 -0.86 22.85 18.73
N ASN A 395 -1.03 21.58 19.09
CA ASN A 395 0.00 20.53 18.96
C ASN A 395 0.36 20.28 17.48
N GLU A 396 -0.61 20.27 16.57
CA GLU A 396 -0.35 20.11 15.13
C GLU A 396 0.41 21.30 14.56
N ARG A 397 0.10 22.53 15.01
CA ARG A 397 0.86 23.74 14.63
C ARG A 397 2.32 23.65 15.09
N GLN A 398 2.59 23.12 16.27
CA GLN A 398 3.96 22.91 16.76
C GLN A 398 4.71 21.87 15.93
N ILE A 399 4.04 20.78 15.53
CA ILE A 399 4.62 19.78 14.63
C ILE A 399 4.97 20.45 13.30
N LEU A 400 4.07 21.24 12.72
CA LEU A 400 4.29 21.92 11.44
C LEU A 400 5.53 22.83 11.46
N VAL A 401 5.74 23.58 12.55
CA VAL A 401 6.94 24.41 12.73
C VAL A 401 8.21 23.56 12.77
N SER A 402 8.19 22.38 13.40
CA SER A 402 9.35 21.47 13.43
C SER A 402 9.68 20.85 12.07
N LEU A 403 8.74 20.90 11.12
CA LEU A 403 8.88 20.38 9.76
C LEU A 403 9.30 21.43 8.71
N GLU A 404 9.64 22.66 9.11
CA GLU A 404 9.95 23.77 8.17
C GLU A 404 10.95 23.40 7.07
N ASN A 405 12.01 22.67 7.41
CA ASN A 405 13.06 22.26 6.48
C ASN A 405 12.75 20.94 5.75
N GLN A 406 11.51 20.46 5.84
CA GLN A 406 11.06 19.19 5.27
C GLN A 406 9.75 19.39 4.46
N PRO A 407 9.77 20.21 3.39
CA PRO A 407 8.58 20.55 2.61
C PRO A 407 7.84 19.35 2.04
N ASP A 408 8.57 18.29 1.69
CA ASP A 408 7.98 17.05 1.20
C ASP A 408 7.06 16.37 2.23
N LYS A 409 7.26 16.62 3.53
CA LYS A 409 6.43 16.01 4.59
C LYS A 409 5.08 16.70 4.75
N TYR A 410 4.99 18.01 4.56
CA TYR A 410 3.73 18.74 4.70
C TYR A 410 3.04 19.06 3.37
N ASN A 411 3.77 19.04 2.26
CA ASN A 411 3.27 19.35 0.92
C ASN A 411 3.18 18.14 -0.03
N SER A 412 3.29 16.92 0.52
CA SER A 412 3.17 15.66 -0.24
C SER A 412 1.87 15.58 -1.03
N ASP A 413 1.91 14.86 -2.15
CA ASP A 413 0.73 14.46 -2.93
C ASP A 413 0.06 13.20 -2.34
N ALA A 414 0.73 12.49 -1.43
CA ALA A 414 0.24 11.24 -0.82
C ALA A 414 -0.59 11.46 0.47
N GLY A 415 -0.77 12.70 0.92
CA GLY A 415 -1.47 13.05 2.16
C GLY A 415 -0.86 14.26 2.88
N GLY A 416 -1.62 14.91 3.75
CA GLY A 416 -1.15 16.04 4.58
C GLY A 416 -1.83 17.39 4.28
N LEU A 417 -1.32 18.44 4.93
CA LEU A 417 -1.91 19.78 4.89
C LEU A 417 -1.93 20.39 3.48
N GLY A 418 -0.88 20.15 2.67
CA GLY A 418 -0.81 20.67 1.31
C GLY A 418 -1.94 20.17 0.41
N ILE A 419 -2.17 18.85 0.34
CA ILE A 419 -3.26 18.29 -0.47
C ILE A 419 -4.64 18.69 0.08
N TRP A 420 -4.77 18.80 1.41
CA TRP A 420 -5.98 19.31 2.05
C TRP A 420 -6.29 20.75 1.59
N ILE A 421 -5.30 21.64 1.61
CA ILE A 421 -5.44 23.03 1.11
C ILE A 421 -5.84 23.02 -0.37
N ARG A 422 -5.13 22.23 -1.19
CA ARG A 422 -5.37 22.18 -2.64
C ARG A 422 -6.81 21.78 -2.98
N THR A 423 -7.35 20.82 -2.23
CA THR A 423 -8.68 20.25 -2.43
C THR A 423 -9.76 21.15 -1.82
N ASN A 424 -9.66 21.47 -0.53
CA ASN A 424 -10.73 22.13 0.22
C ASN A 424 -10.81 23.63 -0.01
N TRP A 425 -9.69 24.29 -0.30
CA TRP A 425 -9.69 25.70 -0.69
C TRP A 425 -9.79 25.91 -2.20
N GLY A 426 -10.02 24.84 -2.97
CA GLY A 426 -10.27 24.90 -4.42
C GLY A 426 -9.09 25.43 -5.22
N ILE A 427 -7.85 25.12 -4.84
CA ILE A 427 -6.66 25.50 -5.63
C ILE A 427 -6.55 24.63 -6.89
N ILE A 428 -7.09 23.42 -6.91
CA ILE A 428 -7.12 22.55 -8.10
C ILE A 428 -8.28 22.95 -9.01
N ASP A 429 -9.49 22.96 -8.48
CA ASP A 429 -10.72 23.12 -9.28
C ASP A 429 -11.14 24.57 -9.53
N GLY A 430 -10.48 25.53 -8.87
CA GLY A 430 -10.80 26.95 -8.93
C GLY A 430 -11.50 27.48 -7.69
N SER A 431 -11.10 28.68 -7.28
CA SER A 431 -11.66 29.42 -6.16
C SER A 431 -11.16 30.87 -6.16
N ARG A 432 -11.78 31.73 -5.35
CA ARG A 432 -11.26 33.10 -5.14
C ARG A 432 -9.83 33.12 -4.60
N PHE A 433 -9.42 32.09 -3.86
CA PHE A 433 -8.06 32.01 -3.34
C PHE A 433 -7.06 31.62 -4.42
N GLN A 434 -7.43 30.71 -5.31
CA GLN A 434 -6.63 30.40 -6.49
C GLN A 434 -6.44 31.66 -7.34
N THR A 435 -7.50 32.45 -7.57
CA THR A 435 -7.42 33.72 -8.30
C THR A 435 -6.44 34.70 -7.66
N TYR A 436 -6.41 34.81 -6.33
CA TYR A 436 -5.44 35.65 -5.62
C TYR A 436 -3.97 35.30 -5.96
N PHE A 437 -3.65 34.02 -6.19
CA PHE A 437 -2.32 33.57 -6.62
C PHE A 437 -2.11 33.70 -8.13
N ASN A 438 -3.12 33.41 -8.95
CA ASN A 438 -3.05 33.57 -10.41
C ASN A 438 -2.79 35.04 -10.79
N GLU A 439 -3.42 35.99 -10.09
CA GLU A 439 -3.16 37.44 -10.19
C GLU A 439 -1.71 37.82 -9.84
N ARG A 440 -0.88 36.88 -9.38
CA ARG A 440 0.55 37.05 -9.05
C ARG A 440 1.43 36.09 -9.84
N ASN A 441 0.94 35.60 -10.98
CA ASN A 441 1.61 34.69 -11.89
C ASN A 441 1.96 33.30 -11.28
N LEU A 442 1.19 32.84 -10.29
CA LEU A 442 1.35 31.53 -9.65
C LEU A 442 0.13 30.66 -9.99
N TYR A 443 0.36 29.60 -10.76
CA TYR A 443 -0.71 28.72 -11.27
C TYR A 443 -0.59 27.27 -10.81
N ASP A 444 0.61 26.82 -10.43
CA ASP A 444 0.83 25.44 -10.01
C ASP A 444 0.24 25.20 -8.62
N PRO A 445 -0.74 24.27 -8.46
CA PRO A 445 -1.39 24.06 -7.18
C PRO A 445 -0.45 23.61 -6.06
N LYS A 446 0.61 22.86 -6.39
CA LYS A 446 1.57 22.31 -5.42
C LYS A 446 2.52 23.39 -4.93
N GLU A 447 2.93 24.29 -5.82
CA GLU A 447 3.68 25.50 -5.47
C GLU A 447 2.84 26.43 -4.59
N ILE A 448 1.59 26.70 -4.98
CA ILE A 448 0.68 27.54 -4.20
C ILE A 448 0.51 26.99 -2.78
N SER A 449 0.23 25.70 -2.61
CA SER A 449 0.10 25.11 -1.27
C SER A 449 1.40 25.12 -0.47
N ALA A 450 2.56 24.93 -1.12
CA ALA A 450 3.86 25.07 -0.47
C ALA A 450 4.08 26.49 0.07
N ILE A 451 3.72 27.50 -0.73
CA ILE A 451 3.81 28.91 -0.36
C ILE A 451 2.92 29.20 0.85
N ILE A 452 1.65 28.79 0.80
CA ILE A 452 0.70 28.99 1.91
C ILE A 452 1.27 28.41 3.22
N VAL A 453 1.71 27.14 3.18
CA VAL A 453 2.22 26.47 4.39
C VAL A 453 3.52 27.10 4.87
N SER A 454 4.46 27.41 3.98
CA SER A 454 5.72 28.05 4.35
C SER A 454 5.53 29.44 4.96
N GLN A 455 4.63 30.27 4.41
CA GLN A 455 4.31 31.56 5.01
C GLN A 455 3.56 31.40 6.34
N TYR A 456 2.70 30.40 6.47
CA TYR A 456 2.04 30.13 7.73
C TYR A 456 3.02 29.68 8.83
N ILE A 457 4.07 28.92 8.50
CA ILE A 457 5.15 28.58 9.46
C ILE A 457 5.85 29.84 9.97
N LYS A 458 6.17 30.79 9.07
CA LYS A 458 6.74 32.09 9.46
C LYS A 458 5.80 32.88 10.38
N TYR A 459 4.50 32.85 10.06
CA TYR A 459 3.47 33.45 10.90
C TYR A 459 3.43 32.83 12.30
N LEU A 460 3.47 31.50 12.41
CA LEU A 460 3.52 30.79 13.70
C LEU A 460 4.77 31.10 14.53
N LYS A 461 5.89 31.37 13.86
CA LYS A 461 7.13 31.86 14.48
C LYS A 461 7.09 33.33 14.90
N LYS A 462 5.93 33.99 14.73
CA LYS A 462 5.71 35.41 15.05
C LYS A 462 6.59 36.35 14.25
N GLU A 463 6.95 35.99 13.01
CA GLU A 463 7.58 36.94 12.10
C GLU A 463 6.60 38.07 11.77
N ASN A 464 7.11 39.30 11.67
CA ASN A 464 6.27 40.47 11.47
C ASN A 464 5.83 40.60 10.00
N GLN A 465 4.55 40.94 9.80
CA GLN A 465 3.97 41.31 8.50
C GLN A 465 4.18 40.27 7.38
N VAL A 466 4.21 38.97 7.70
CA VAL A 466 4.53 37.89 6.75
C VAL A 466 3.75 37.98 5.44
N ALA A 467 2.40 38.05 5.50
CA ALA A 467 1.57 38.13 4.30
C ALA A 467 1.87 39.37 3.46
N ARG A 468 1.96 40.55 4.10
CA ARG A 468 2.25 41.82 3.40
C ARG A 468 3.66 41.83 2.77
N ASN A 469 4.64 41.26 3.47
CA ASN A 469 5.99 41.14 2.95
C ASN A 469 6.04 40.25 1.70
N TRP A 470 5.31 39.14 1.72
CA TRP A 470 5.19 38.25 0.56
C TRP A 470 4.44 38.93 -0.60
N GLU A 471 3.34 39.63 -0.33
CA GLU A 471 2.59 40.37 -1.35
C GLU A 471 3.39 41.49 -1.99
N ARG A 472 4.31 42.13 -1.24
CA ARG A 472 5.21 43.15 -1.78
C ARG A 472 6.22 42.58 -2.76
N THR A 473 6.69 41.35 -2.54
CA THR A 473 7.62 40.68 -3.46
C THR A 473 6.91 39.96 -4.60
N HIS A 474 5.58 39.78 -4.50
CA HIS A 474 4.72 39.18 -5.52
C HIS A 474 3.53 40.12 -5.79
N PRO A 475 3.76 41.28 -6.44
CA PRO A 475 2.70 42.23 -6.73
C PRO A 475 1.68 41.60 -7.69
N ARG A 476 0.45 42.13 -7.65
CA ARG A 476 -0.56 41.78 -8.64
C ARG A 476 -0.10 42.23 -10.03
N ILE A 477 -0.26 41.36 -11.02
CA ILE A 477 0.04 41.62 -12.44
C ILE A 477 -1.14 42.25 -13.17
#